data_AF-A0A5R9FWQ6-F1
#
_entry.id   AF-A0A5R9FWQ6-F1
#
_cell.length_a   1.000
_cell.length_b   1.000
_cell.length_c   1.000
_cell.angle_alpha   90.00
_cell.angle_beta   90.00
_cell.angle_gamma   90.00
#
_symmetry.space_group_name_H-M   'P 1'
#
loop_
_entity.id
_entity.type
_entity.pdbx_description
1 polymer ?
#
loop_
_entity_poly.entity_id
_entity_poly.type
_entity_poly.pdbx_seq_one_letter_code
_entity_poly.pdbx_strand_id
1 'polypeptide(L)'
;MAHHDQSTPGQDRAAAARHRKALDAATQVVENSAQLEQAWSSGLPITTAASAEGRAEPVRDLRNLDQLLSAPGYKVLRSRPNVPTVDGAWFTGEPRTLSRARARRLIETSVGLLDALLLRDPNDRLYVVTQRAQTELIPTRLEPPHTEGDVLCAALHVYGLPAYEDGESGVTWLAVPQDPATPERDVYKGPHFRISCGEHTDRVASAHDEAWGTSLYDADGEHVETLDASPPGSTLAEDSAHCARAIAERITAGLPYTT
;
A
#
# COMPACT_ATOMS: atom_id res chain seq x y z
N MET A 1 39.44 14.47 -14.23
CA MET A 1 39.18 15.33 -13.05
C MET A 1 38.51 14.46 -12.00
N ALA A 2 39.24 14.11 -10.94
CA ALA A 2 38.70 13.32 -9.83
C ALA A 2 38.05 14.29 -8.84
N HIS A 3 36.73 14.33 -8.80
CA HIS A 3 36.02 14.91 -7.66
C HIS A 3 36.24 13.96 -6.48
N HIS A 4 37.23 14.26 -5.64
CA HIS A 4 37.36 13.64 -4.33
C HIS A 4 36.21 14.15 -3.48
N ASP A 5 35.17 13.33 -3.39
CA ASP A 5 34.04 13.52 -2.50
C ASP A 5 34.53 13.36 -1.06
N GLN A 6 34.81 14.49 -0.40
CA GLN A 6 35.19 14.51 1.01
C GLN A 6 33.92 14.52 1.86
N SER A 7 33.21 13.39 1.91
CA SER A 7 32.17 13.18 2.91
C SER A 7 32.78 13.41 4.29
N THR A 8 32.28 14.40 5.01
CA THR A 8 32.81 14.71 6.34
C THR A 8 32.38 13.60 7.30
N PRO A 9 33.23 13.15 8.25
CA PRO A 9 32.88 12.09 9.19
C PRO A 9 31.57 12.31 9.98
N GLY A 10 31.09 13.56 10.07
CA GLY A 10 29.79 13.89 10.65
C GLY A 10 28.60 13.52 9.77
N GLN A 11 28.72 13.68 8.45
CA GLN A 11 27.68 13.30 7.48
C GLN A 11 27.48 11.79 7.45
N ASP A 12 28.57 11.02 7.42
CA ASP A 12 28.52 9.55 7.41
C ASP A 12 27.83 9.01 8.68
N ARG A 13 28.12 9.60 9.84
CA ARG A 13 27.46 9.23 11.10
C ARG A 13 25.97 9.55 11.10
N ALA A 14 25.58 10.70 10.56
CA ALA A 14 24.19 11.09 10.46
C ALA A 14 23.41 10.18 9.51
N ALA A 15 23.99 9.85 8.34
CA ALA A 15 23.42 8.91 7.39
C ALA A 15 23.24 7.50 8.00
N ALA A 16 24.28 6.98 8.66
CA ALA A 16 24.22 5.68 9.34
C ALA A 16 23.17 5.66 10.47
N ALA A 17 23.05 6.74 11.24
CA ALA A 17 22.05 6.86 12.29
C ALA A 17 20.63 6.91 11.72
N ARG A 18 20.42 7.58 10.58
CA ARG A 18 19.11 7.65 9.91
C ARG A 18 18.72 6.30 9.31
N HIS A 19 19.65 5.60 8.67
CA HIS A 19 19.40 4.25 8.16
C HIS A 19 19.04 3.27 9.27
N ARG A 20 19.72 3.34 10.43
CA ARG A 20 19.34 2.53 11.60
C ARG A 20 17.91 2.80 12.07
N LYS A 21 17.50 4.08 12.14
CA LYS A 21 16.11 4.42 12.48
C LYS A 21 15.10 3.86 11.48
N ALA A 22 15.44 3.86 10.19
CA ALA A 22 14.58 3.28 9.16
C ALA A 22 14.45 1.77 9.33
N LEU A 23 15.55 1.08 9.64
CA LEU A 23 15.55 -0.33 9.99
C LEU A 23 14.70 -0.61 11.22
N ASP A 24 14.90 0.11 12.32
CA ASP A 24 14.13 -0.05 13.56
C ASP A 24 12.63 0.15 13.32
N ALA A 25 12.26 1.17 12.53
CA ALA A 25 10.87 1.44 12.16
C ALA A 25 10.25 0.28 11.35
N ALA A 26 10.99 -0.23 10.36
CA ALA A 26 10.55 -1.36 9.55
C ALA A 26 10.42 -2.64 10.39
N THR A 27 11.41 -2.95 11.24
CA THR A 27 11.39 -4.10 12.15
C THR A 27 10.16 -4.06 13.07
N GLN A 28 9.83 -2.89 13.63
CA GLN A 28 8.67 -2.75 14.50
C GLN A 28 7.35 -3.10 13.77
N VAL A 29 7.20 -2.71 12.50
CA VAL A 29 6.01 -3.06 11.70
C VAL A 29 5.97 -4.56 11.40
N VAL A 30 7.10 -5.19 11.09
CA VAL A 30 7.18 -6.65 10.89
C VAL A 30 6.76 -7.40 12.15
N GLU A 31 7.28 -7.01 13.32
CA GLU A 31 6.93 -7.63 14.60
C GLU A 31 5.44 -7.47 14.94
N ASN A 32 4.89 -6.28 14.74
CA ASN A 32 3.47 -6.02 14.92
C ASN A 32 2.61 -6.87 13.97
N SER A 33 3.05 -7.04 12.70
CA SER A 33 2.36 -7.89 11.73
C SER A 33 2.29 -9.33 12.22
N ALA A 34 3.42 -9.88 12.67
CA ALA A 34 3.47 -11.26 13.15
C ALA A 34 2.51 -11.51 14.33
N GLN A 35 2.39 -10.55 15.25
CA GLN A 35 1.42 -10.62 16.35
C GLN A 35 -0.03 -10.61 15.86
N LEU A 36 -0.34 -9.74 14.88
CA LEU A 36 -1.66 -9.70 14.25
C LEU A 36 -1.96 -11.01 13.52
N GLU A 37 -1.04 -11.54 12.72
CA GLU A 37 -1.20 -12.82 12.01
C GLU A 37 -1.48 -13.98 12.97
N GLN A 38 -0.79 -14.01 14.11
CA GLN A 38 -1.05 -14.98 15.17
C GLN A 38 -2.47 -14.81 15.75
N ALA A 39 -2.90 -13.58 16.02
CA ALA A 39 -4.24 -13.28 16.51
C ALA A 39 -5.33 -13.73 15.50
N TRP A 40 -5.13 -13.46 14.22
CA TRP A 40 -6.04 -13.90 13.14
C TRP A 40 -6.09 -15.42 13.02
N SER A 41 -4.94 -16.10 13.15
CA SER A 41 -4.86 -17.56 13.10
C SER A 41 -5.49 -18.25 14.30
N SER A 42 -5.52 -17.58 15.47
CA SER A 42 -6.14 -18.11 16.69
C SER A 42 -7.67 -18.20 16.64
N GLY A 43 -8.30 -17.69 15.57
CA GLY A 43 -9.69 -18.02 15.25
C GLY A 43 -10.73 -17.28 16.10
N LEU A 44 -10.49 -16.02 16.45
CA LEU A 44 -11.61 -15.18 16.90
C LEU A 44 -12.69 -15.23 15.82
N PRO A 45 -13.91 -15.69 16.14
CA PRO A 45 -14.93 -15.89 15.13
C PRO A 45 -15.17 -14.54 14.46
N ILE A 46 -14.84 -14.47 13.17
CA ILE A 46 -15.38 -13.47 12.27
C ILE A 46 -16.87 -13.73 12.36
N THR A 47 -17.58 -12.95 13.16
CA THR A 47 -19.03 -13.01 13.19
C THR A 47 -19.48 -12.56 11.80
N THR A 48 -19.59 -13.51 10.87
CA THR A 48 -20.59 -13.41 9.82
C THR A 48 -21.90 -13.37 10.59
N ALA A 49 -22.36 -12.17 10.95
CA ALA A 49 -23.70 -11.99 11.46
C ALA A 49 -24.59 -12.80 10.51
N ALA A 50 -25.36 -13.73 11.09
CA ALA A 50 -26.29 -14.56 10.33
C ALA A 50 -27.03 -13.66 9.35
N SER A 51 -27.14 -14.09 8.09
CA SER A 51 -27.77 -13.35 6.99
C SER A 51 -29.07 -12.72 7.45
N ALA A 52 -29.01 -11.51 7.99
CA ALA A 52 -30.20 -10.74 8.26
C ALA A 52 -30.74 -10.43 6.87
N GLU A 53 -31.99 -10.83 6.61
CA GLU A 53 -32.73 -10.47 5.41
C GLU A 53 -32.95 -8.95 5.40
N GLY A 54 -31.87 -8.21 5.19
CA GLY A 54 -31.83 -6.76 5.18
C GLY A 54 -31.33 -6.29 3.84
N ARG A 55 -32.09 -5.42 3.18
CA ARG A 55 -31.62 -4.78 1.95
C ARG A 55 -30.56 -3.75 2.32
N ALA A 56 -29.43 -3.75 1.61
CA ALA A 56 -28.45 -2.69 1.73
C ALA A 56 -29.05 -1.37 1.24
N GLU A 57 -28.86 -0.29 1.99
CA GLU A 57 -29.38 1.03 1.67
C GLU A 57 -28.28 1.98 1.19
N PRO A 58 -28.57 2.91 0.27
CA PRO A 58 -27.61 3.92 -0.16
C PRO A 58 -27.14 4.82 0.98
N VAL A 59 -25.82 4.95 1.13
CA VAL A 59 -25.20 5.91 2.03
C VAL A 59 -25.27 7.29 1.37
N ARG A 60 -26.09 8.18 1.93
CA ARG A 60 -26.33 9.53 1.37
C ARG A 60 -25.35 10.60 1.84
N ASP A 61 -24.74 10.42 3.00
CA ASP A 61 -23.82 11.40 3.59
C ASP A 61 -22.43 10.79 3.79
N LEU A 62 -21.50 11.16 2.91
CA LEU A 62 -20.12 10.70 2.93
C LEU A 62 -19.21 11.58 3.80
N ARG A 63 -19.71 12.71 4.31
CA ARG A 63 -18.91 13.62 5.16
C ARG A 63 -18.48 12.96 6.48
N ASN A 64 -19.20 11.92 6.90
CA ASN A 64 -18.94 11.17 8.13
C ASN A 64 -18.44 9.75 7.84
N LEU A 65 -17.62 9.56 6.79
CA LEU A 65 -17.10 8.24 6.42
C LEU A 65 -16.39 7.53 7.58
N ASP A 66 -15.74 8.28 8.49
CA ASP A 66 -15.12 7.70 9.69
C ASP A 66 -16.13 7.10 10.68
N GLN A 67 -17.37 7.59 10.73
CA GLN A 67 -18.41 6.96 11.55
C GLN A 67 -18.96 5.70 10.88
N LEU A 68 -18.97 5.65 9.54
CA LEU A 68 -19.36 4.47 8.79
C LEU A 68 -18.31 3.36 8.90
N LEU A 69 -17.02 3.74 8.90
CA LEU A 69 -15.91 2.82 9.04
C LEU A 69 -15.51 2.59 10.51
N SER A 70 -16.44 2.10 11.33
CA SER A 70 -16.24 1.97 12.78
C SER A 70 -15.27 0.83 13.17
N ALA A 71 -15.15 -0.22 12.35
CA ALA A 71 -14.32 -1.37 12.63
C ALA A 71 -12.81 -1.08 12.42
N PRO A 72 -11.91 -1.75 13.18
CA PRO A 72 -10.46 -1.61 13.01
C PRO A 72 -9.95 -2.17 11.66
N GLY A 73 -10.64 -3.16 11.10
CA GLY A 73 -10.30 -3.79 9.84
C GLY A 73 -11.52 -4.25 9.06
N TYR A 74 -11.29 -4.62 7.80
CA TYR A 74 -12.32 -5.14 6.90
C TYR A 74 -11.78 -6.33 6.13
N LYS A 75 -12.57 -7.40 6.01
CA LYS A 75 -12.38 -8.42 4.99
C LYS A 75 -13.04 -7.91 3.70
N VAL A 76 -12.32 -8.00 2.60
CA VAL A 76 -12.74 -7.46 1.31
C VAL A 76 -12.97 -8.59 0.32
N LEU A 77 -14.15 -8.61 -0.28
CA LEU A 77 -14.51 -9.50 -1.37
C LEU A 77 -14.80 -8.65 -2.60
N ARG A 78 -14.09 -8.91 -3.70
CA ARG A 78 -14.33 -8.21 -4.96
C ARG A 78 -14.94 -9.17 -5.96
N SER A 79 -16.11 -8.83 -6.45
CA SER A 79 -16.83 -9.57 -7.49
C SER A 79 -16.90 -8.75 -8.77
N ARG A 80 -16.68 -9.39 -9.91
CA ARG A 80 -16.79 -8.78 -11.24
C ARG A 80 -17.60 -9.68 -12.19
N PRO A 81 -18.27 -9.14 -13.21
CA PRO A 81 -18.87 -9.95 -14.25
C PRO A 81 -17.81 -10.81 -14.94
N ASN A 82 -18.08 -12.10 -15.12
CA ASN A 82 -17.22 -12.99 -15.88
C ASN A 82 -17.46 -12.76 -17.37
N VAL A 83 -16.74 -11.81 -17.97
CA VAL A 83 -16.76 -11.63 -19.42
C VAL A 83 -15.75 -12.63 -20.01
N PRO A 84 -16.16 -13.59 -20.88
CA PRO A 84 -17.32 -13.54 -21.79
C PRO A 84 -18.38 -14.61 -21.55
N THR A 85 -18.57 -15.16 -20.33
CA THR A 85 -19.55 -16.25 -20.16
C THR A 85 -20.98 -15.75 -20.36
N VAL A 86 -21.73 -16.47 -21.19
CA VAL A 86 -23.10 -16.13 -21.65
C VAL A 86 -24.10 -16.03 -20.50
N ASP A 87 -23.78 -16.63 -19.34
CA ASP A 87 -24.71 -16.78 -18.21
C ASP A 87 -24.66 -15.60 -17.22
N GLY A 88 -23.83 -14.58 -17.46
CA GLY A 88 -23.71 -13.43 -16.55
C GLY A 88 -23.18 -13.81 -15.16
N ALA A 89 -22.42 -14.91 -15.07
CA ALA A 89 -21.84 -15.38 -13.83
C ALA A 89 -20.88 -14.33 -13.26
N TRP A 90 -20.89 -14.15 -11.94
CA TRP A 90 -19.94 -13.28 -11.25
C TRP A 90 -18.74 -14.08 -10.80
N PHE A 91 -17.54 -13.57 -11.06
CA PHE A 91 -16.30 -14.08 -10.48
C PHE A 91 -15.99 -13.29 -9.22
N THR A 92 -15.91 -13.98 -8.07
CA THR A 92 -15.43 -13.41 -6.82
C THR A 92 -13.96 -13.79 -6.65
N GLY A 93 -13.09 -12.78 -6.55
CA GLY A 93 -11.67 -12.98 -6.29
C GLY A 93 -11.40 -13.49 -4.88
N GLU A 94 -10.14 -13.82 -4.62
CA GLU A 94 -9.71 -14.25 -3.29
C GLU A 94 -9.96 -13.15 -2.26
N PRO A 95 -10.46 -13.49 -1.06
CA PRO A 95 -10.64 -12.51 -0.01
C PRO A 95 -9.32 -11.88 0.41
N ARG A 96 -9.32 -10.55 0.57
CA ARG A 96 -8.20 -9.80 1.16
C ARG A 96 -8.64 -9.15 2.47
N THR A 97 -7.71 -8.57 3.20
CA THR A 97 -8.03 -7.75 4.37
C THR A 97 -7.47 -6.34 4.19
N LEU A 98 -8.21 -5.33 4.66
CA LEU A 98 -7.81 -3.92 4.61
C LEU A 98 -7.90 -3.32 5.99
N SER A 99 -6.93 -2.48 6.33
CA SER A 99 -7.02 -1.64 7.52
C SER A 99 -8.17 -0.65 7.33
N ARG A 100 -8.67 -0.07 8.42
CA ARG A 100 -9.65 1.01 8.35
C ARG A 100 -9.22 2.15 7.42
N ALA A 101 -7.95 2.55 7.47
CA ALA A 101 -7.40 3.60 6.62
C ALA A 101 -7.42 3.22 5.13
N ARG A 102 -7.02 1.99 4.78
CA ARG A 102 -7.09 1.50 3.40
C ARG A 102 -8.53 1.35 2.89
N ALA A 103 -9.44 0.87 3.74
CA ALA A 103 -10.87 0.79 3.41
C ALA A 103 -11.46 2.19 3.12
N ARG A 104 -11.06 3.21 3.90
CA ARG A 104 -11.42 4.62 3.67
C ARG A 104 -10.94 5.11 2.31
N ARG A 105 -9.66 4.93 2.00
CA ARG A 105 -9.08 5.33 0.71
C ARG A 105 -9.75 4.62 -0.45
N LEU A 106 -10.02 3.31 -0.34
CA LEU A 106 -10.75 2.55 -1.35
C LEU A 106 -12.12 3.16 -1.65
N ILE A 107 -12.88 3.53 -0.60
CA ILE A 107 -14.21 4.13 -0.75
C ILE A 107 -14.10 5.52 -1.38
N GLU A 108 -13.20 6.38 -0.90
CA GLU A 108 -13.00 7.73 -1.42
C GLU A 108 -12.62 7.72 -2.90
N THR A 109 -11.65 6.90 -3.29
CA THR A 109 -11.23 6.72 -4.67
C THR A 109 -12.38 6.21 -5.53
N SER A 110 -13.11 5.21 -5.06
CA SER A 110 -14.19 4.60 -5.85
C SER A 110 -15.37 5.56 -6.05
N VAL A 111 -15.81 6.24 -5.00
CA VAL A 111 -16.95 7.16 -5.10
C VAL A 111 -16.57 8.45 -5.84
N GLY A 112 -15.33 8.94 -5.66
CA GLY A 112 -14.86 10.17 -6.30
C GLY A 112 -14.52 10.00 -7.79
N LEU A 113 -13.89 8.88 -8.17
CA LEU A 113 -13.36 8.69 -9.54
C LEU A 113 -14.19 7.75 -10.41
N LEU A 114 -14.91 6.79 -9.82
CA LEU A 114 -15.56 5.70 -10.56
C LEU A 114 -17.10 5.79 -10.57
N ASP A 115 -17.65 6.93 -10.14
CA ASP A 115 -19.10 7.13 -9.96
C ASP A 115 -19.76 5.98 -9.18
N ALA A 116 -19.06 5.47 -8.16
CA ALA A 116 -19.52 4.31 -7.39
C ALA A 116 -20.68 4.67 -6.45
N LEU A 117 -21.62 3.74 -6.29
CA LEU A 117 -22.64 3.78 -5.25
C LEU A 117 -22.14 3.07 -3.99
N LEU A 118 -22.15 3.77 -2.86
CA LEU A 118 -21.88 3.19 -1.54
C LEU A 118 -23.19 2.74 -0.89
N LEU A 119 -23.29 1.47 -0.53
CA LEU A 119 -24.41 0.89 0.21
C LEU A 119 -23.96 0.38 1.57
N ARG A 120 -24.87 0.33 2.55
CA ARG A 120 -24.66 -0.28 3.87
C ARG A 120 -25.81 -1.21 4.22
N ASP A 121 -25.51 -2.42 4.69
CA ASP A 121 -26.53 -3.33 5.23
C ASP A 121 -26.75 -3.13 6.75
N PRO A 122 -27.78 -3.76 7.36
CA PRO A 122 -28.01 -3.70 8.80
C PRO A 122 -26.90 -4.33 9.68
N ASN A 123 -25.93 -5.03 9.08
CA ASN A 123 -24.80 -5.64 9.78
C ASN A 123 -23.49 -4.84 9.60
N ASP A 124 -23.60 -3.59 9.17
CA ASP A 124 -22.48 -2.67 8.91
C ASP A 124 -21.51 -3.13 7.82
N ARG A 125 -21.95 -4.04 6.95
CA ARG A 125 -21.23 -4.36 5.71
C ARG A 125 -21.42 -3.22 4.74
N LEU A 126 -20.32 -2.81 4.12
CA LEU A 126 -20.33 -1.77 3.10
C LEU A 126 -20.17 -2.41 1.73
N TYR A 127 -20.88 -1.87 0.74
CA TYR A 127 -20.76 -2.28 -0.64
C TYR A 127 -20.40 -1.07 -1.49
N VAL A 128 -19.28 -1.16 -2.21
CA VAL A 128 -18.90 -0.19 -3.24
C VAL A 128 -19.26 -0.81 -4.58
N VAL A 129 -20.28 -0.25 -5.23
CA VAL A 129 -20.85 -0.78 -6.47
C VAL A 129 -20.53 0.15 -7.62
N THR A 130 -19.88 -0.39 -8.65
CA THR A 130 -19.63 0.28 -9.93
C THR A 130 -20.32 -0.48 -11.06
N GLN A 131 -20.29 0.03 -12.28
CA GLN A 131 -20.78 -0.71 -13.45
C GLN A 131 -19.98 -2.00 -13.75
N ARG A 132 -18.74 -2.10 -13.26
CA ARG A 132 -17.80 -3.18 -13.64
C ARG A 132 -17.47 -4.14 -12.51
N ALA A 133 -17.77 -3.77 -11.27
CA ALA A 133 -17.42 -4.56 -10.10
C ALA A 133 -18.26 -4.15 -8.89
N GLN A 134 -18.39 -5.09 -7.96
CA GLN A 134 -18.88 -4.88 -6.61
C GLN A 134 -17.77 -5.26 -5.63
N THR A 135 -17.51 -4.39 -4.67
CA THR A 135 -16.58 -4.66 -3.56
C THR A 135 -17.39 -4.67 -2.26
N GLU A 136 -17.39 -5.80 -1.55
CA GLU A 136 -17.96 -5.94 -0.21
C GLU A 136 -16.86 -5.75 0.83
N LEU A 137 -17.09 -4.88 1.81
CA LEU A 137 -16.25 -4.68 2.98
C LEU A 137 -17.00 -5.20 4.21
N ILE A 138 -16.51 -6.31 4.76
CA ILE A 138 -17.08 -6.98 5.93
C ILE A 138 -16.27 -6.55 7.15
N PRO A 139 -16.86 -5.85 8.14
CA PRO A 139 -16.13 -5.37 9.31
C PRO A 139 -15.52 -6.52 10.12
N THR A 140 -14.31 -6.33 10.62
CA THR A 140 -13.60 -7.29 11.47
C THR A 140 -13.28 -6.71 12.83
N ARG A 141 -13.20 -7.55 13.86
CA ARG A 141 -12.87 -7.12 15.22
C ARG A 141 -11.37 -6.89 15.44
N LEU A 142 -10.55 -7.39 14.53
CA LEU A 142 -9.11 -7.27 14.53
C LEU A 142 -8.68 -6.33 13.41
N GLU A 143 -7.64 -5.55 13.69
CA GLU A 143 -6.84 -4.90 12.65
C GLU A 143 -6.16 -5.99 11.81
N PRO A 144 -6.11 -5.87 10.48
CA PRO A 144 -5.42 -6.86 9.67
C PRO A 144 -3.91 -6.79 9.86
N PRO A 145 -3.18 -7.90 9.57
CA PRO A 145 -1.73 -7.87 9.45
C PRO A 145 -1.23 -6.75 8.54
N HIS A 146 -0.03 -6.24 8.84
CA HIS A 146 0.62 -5.28 7.96
C HIS A 146 1.08 -5.96 6.67
N THR A 147 1.12 -5.19 5.60
CA THR A 147 1.65 -5.67 4.32
C THR A 147 3.13 -5.36 4.17
N GLU A 148 3.77 -5.96 3.17
CA GLU A 148 5.13 -5.60 2.78
C GLU A 148 5.24 -4.08 2.50
N GLY A 149 4.26 -3.50 1.81
CA GLY A 149 4.18 -2.06 1.56
C GLY A 149 4.11 -1.20 2.84
N ASP A 150 3.43 -1.66 3.89
CA ASP A 150 3.38 -0.95 5.18
C ASP A 150 4.78 -0.85 5.83
N VAL A 151 5.57 -1.93 5.73
CA VAL A 151 6.94 -1.98 6.26
C VAL A 151 7.85 -1.00 5.51
N LEU A 152 7.75 -0.96 4.18
CA LEU A 152 8.50 -0.02 3.35
C LEU A 152 8.07 1.44 3.56
N CYS A 153 6.78 1.71 3.69
CA CYS A 153 6.26 3.04 4.06
C CYS A 153 6.84 3.53 5.39
N ALA A 154 6.97 2.66 6.40
CA ALA A 154 7.57 3.03 7.68
C ALA A 154 9.05 3.42 7.55
N ALA A 155 9.82 2.69 6.73
CA ALA A 155 11.21 3.04 6.43
C ALA A 155 11.33 4.38 5.68
N LEU A 156 10.50 4.59 4.65
CA LEU A 156 10.46 5.82 3.85
C LEU A 156 10.09 7.06 4.70
N HIS A 157 9.19 6.89 5.66
CA HIS A 157 8.77 7.96 6.56
C HIS A 157 9.94 8.53 7.38
N VAL A 158 10.92 7.71 7.78
CA VAL A 158 12.14 8.17 8.48
C VAL A 158 12.98 9.10 7.59
N TYR A 159 12.91 8.93 6.27
CA TYR A 159 13.52 9.81 5.29
C TYR A 159 12.68 11.04 4.93
N GLY A 160 11.45 11.13 5.44
CA GLY A 160 10.50 12.19 5.08
C GLY A 160 9.94 12.02 3.68
N LEU A 161 9.94 10.80 3.16
CA LEU A 161 9.46 10.48 1.82
C LEU A 161 8.03 9.94 1.91
N PRO A 162 7.04 10.60 1.30
CA PRO A 162 5.71 10.02 1.18
C PRO A 162 5.73 8.87 0.16
N ALA A 163 4.88 7.87 0.39
CA ALA A 163 4.68 6.77 -0.53
C ALA A 163 3.17 6.55 -0.71
N TYR A 164 2.77 6.26 -1.93
CA TYR A 164 1.37 6.09 -2.30
C TYR A 164 1.18 4.73 -2.94
N GLU A 165 0.30 3.89 -2.40
CA GLU A 165 -0.03 2.61 -3.04
C GLU A 165 -0.77 2.86 -4.34
N ASP A 166 -0.41 2.12 -5.36
CA ASP A 166 -1.10 2.07 -6.64
C ASP A 166 -0.99 0.65 -7.22
N GLY A 167 -1.69 0.41 -8.33
CA GLY A 167 -1.61 -0.86 -9.03
C GLY A 167 -2.42 -0.91 -10.30
N GLU A 168 -1.99 -1.78 -11.22
CA GLU A 168 -2.65 -2.02 -12.48
C GLU A 168 -2.65 -3.51 -12.79
N SER A 169 -3.78 -4.01 -13.33
CA SER A 169 -3.89 -5.39 -13.83
C SER A 169 -3.51 -6.49 -12.84
N GLY A 170 -3.62 -6.23 -11.54
CA GLY A 170 -3.32 -7.20 -10.47
C GLY A 170 -1.93 -7.01 -9.86
N VAL A 171 -1.07 -6.19 -10.47
CA VAL A 171 0.23 -5.78 -9.93
C VAL A 171 0.03 -4.59 -9.00
N THR A 172 0.67 -4.58 -7.85
CA THR A 172 0.64 -3.47 -6.88
C THR A 172 2.05 -2.95 -6.61
N TRP A 173 2.20 -1.64 -6.53
CA TRP A 173 3.47 -0.96 -6.27
C TRP A 173 3.27 0.25 -5.35
N LEU A 174 4.36 0.78 -4.80
CA LEU A 174 4.40 2.07 -4.14
C LEU A 174 4.97 3.10 -5.11
N ALA A 175 4.28 4.23 -5.28
CA ALA A 175 4.78 5.40 -5.98
C ALA A 175 5.34 6.40 -4.96
N VAL A 176 6.60 6.79 -5.12
CA VAL A 176 7.28 7.78 -4.28
C VAL A 176 7.69 8.96 -5.16
N PRO A 177 7.16 10.18 -4.96
CA PRO A 177 7.56 11.32 -5.76
C PRO A 177 9.01 11.70 -5.48
N GLN A 178 9.74 12.18 -6.50
CA GLN A 178 11.08 12.72 -6.29
C GLN A 178 11.06 13.99 -5.42
N ASP A 179 10.03 14.83 -5.55
CA ASP A 179 9.75 15.93 -4.62
C ASP A 179 8.79 15.46 -3.51
N PRO A 180 9.24 15.36 -2.24
CA PRO A 180 8.41 14.90 -1.13
C PRO A 180 7.20 15.78 -0.81
N ALA A 181 7.14 17.01 -1.33
CA ALA A 181 5.96 17.87 -1.18
C ALA A 181 4.83 17.53 -2.19
N THR A 182 5.10 16.65 -3.17
CA THR A 182 4.13 16.30 -4.21
C THR A 182 2.98 15.48 -3.62
N PRO A 183 1.73 15.95 -3.74
CA PRO A 183 0.57 15.19 -3.26
C PRO A 183 0.32 13.98 -4.16
N GLU A 184 -0.32 12.95 -3.59
CA GLU A 184 -0.67 11.68 -4.25
C GLU A 184 -1.20 11.84 -5.69
N ARG A 185 -2.23 12.66 -5.87
CA ARG A 185 -2.89 12.88 -7.18
C ARG A 185 -1.96 13.44 -8.29
N ASP A 186 -0.81 13.98 -7.91
CA ASP A 186 0.14 14.63 -8.79
C ASP A 186 1.45 13.83 -8.92
N VAL A 187 1.56 12.66 -8.25
CA VAL A 187 2.79 11.85 -8.22
C VAL A 187 3.32 11.49 -9.61
N TYR A 188 2.42 11.18 -10.55
CA TYR A 188 2.77 10.80 -11.92
C TYR A 188 2.94 11.98 -12.89
N LYS A 189 2.74 13.23 -12.43
CA LYS A 189 2.96 14.42 -13.26
C LYS A 189 4.43 14.85 -13.30
N GLY A 190 5.27 14.18 -12.52
CA GLY A 190 6.69 14.43 -12.42
C GLY A 190 7.46 13.13 -12.21
N PRO A 191 8.78 13.25 -12.07
CA PRO A 191 9.61 12.09 -11.76
C PRO A 191 9.22 11.42 -10.45
N HIS A 192 9.18 10.09 -10.47
CA HIS A 192 8.74 9.28 -9.35
C HIS A 192 9.45 7.92 -9.36
N PHE A 193 9.58 7.33 -8.18
CA PHE A 193 10.03 5.95 -8.03
C PHE A 193 8.82 5.03 -7.96
N ARG A 194 8.90 3.88 -8.63
CA ARG A 194 8.02 2.74 -8.40
C ARG A 194 8.79 1.67 -7.65
N ILE A 195 8.19 1.15 -6.58
CA ILE A 195 8.78 0.11 -5.73
C ILE A 195 7.81 -1.06 -5.67
N SER A 196 8.28 -2.25 -6.04
CA SER A 196 7.49 -3.49 -6.01
C SER A 196 8.33 -4.68 -5.52
N CYS A 197 7.71 -5.62 -4.80
CA CYS A 197 8.29 -6.86 -4.33
C CYS A 197 7.69 -7.94 -5.23
N GLY A 198 8.41 -8.28 -6.30
CA GLY A 198 7.80 -8.98 -7.43
C GLY A 198 6.62 -8.19 -8.01
N GLU A 199 5.44 -8.81 -8.00
CA GLU A 199 4.20 -8.21 -8.52
C GLU A 199 3.33 -7.54 -7.45
N HIS A 200 3.64 -7.64 -6.16
CA HIS A 200 2.70 -7.26 -5.10
C HIS A 200 3.34 -6.52 -3.91
N THR A 201 2.80 -5.35 -3.54
CA THR A 201 3.09 -4.64 -2.27
C THR A 201 2.07 -4.92 -1.18
N ASP A 202 0.94 -5.53 -1.52
CA ASP A 202 -0.21 -5.73 -0.64
C ASP A 202 -0.28 -7.14 -0.03
N ARG A 203 0.79 -7.94 -0.17
CA ARG A 203 0.93 -9.22 0.54
C ARG A 203 1.21 -8.97 2.01
N VAL A 204 0.78 -9.88 2.87
CA VAL A 204 1.12 -9.84 4.31
C VAL A 204 2.63 -9.90 4.50
N ALA A 205 3.17 -9.21 5.52
CA ALA A 205 4.61 -9.09 5.72
C ALA A 205 5.34 -10.45 5.83
N SER A 206 4.70 -11.49 6.37
CA SER A 206 5.27 -12.84 6.46
C SER A 206 5.39 -13.58 5.13
N ALA A 207 4.71 -13.10 4.07
CA ALA A 207 4.76 -13.68 2.74
C ALA A 207 5.94 -13.16 1.90
N HIS A 208 6.85 -12.40 2.51
CA HIS A 208 8.01 -11.86 1.85
C HIS A 208 9.04 -12.93 1.49
N ASP A 209 9.24 -13.10 0.20
CA ASP A 209 10.08 -14.13 -0.42
C ASP A 209 10.96 -13.60 -1.56
N GLU A 210 10.78 -12.34 -1.96
CA GLU A 210 11.51 -11.69 -3.05
C GLU A 210 12.04 -10.33 -2.59
N ALA A 211 13.18 -9.89 -3.13
CA ALA A 211 13.71 -8.57 -2.78
C ALA A 211 12.89 -7.45 -3.43
N TRP A 212 12.85 -6.28 -2.78
CA TRP A 212 12.28 -5.07 -3.37
C TRP A 212 13.07 -4.60 -4.61
N GLY A 213 12.36 -4.36 -5.70
CA GLY A 213 12.87 -3.62 -6.86
C GLY A 213 12.46 -2.16 -6.78
N THR A 214 13.39 -1.23 -6.97
CA THR A 214 13.12 0.21 -7.02
C THR A 214 13.57 0.79 -8.36
N SER A 215 12.65 1.39 -9.10
CA SER A 215 12.96 2.00 -10.40
C SER A 215 12.45 3.44 -10.47
N LEU A 216 13.26 4.33 -11.05
CA LEU A 216 12.94 5.72 -11.29
C LEU A 216 12.30 5.86 -12.68
N TYR A 217 11.24 6.66 -12.73
CA TYR A 217 10.53 7.04 -13.95
C TYR A 217 10.49 8.56 -14.07
N ASP A 218 10.43 9.05 -15.30
CA ASP A 218 10.24 10.48 -15.57
C ASP A 218 8.74 10.86 -15.57
N ALA A 219 8.44 12.09 -15.99
CA ALA A 219 7.08 12.63 -16.04
C ALA A 219 6.23 12.05 -17.19
N ASP A 220 6.86 11.48 -18.22
CA ASP A 220 6.19 10.81 -19.33
C ASP A 220 5.92 9.33 -19.01
N GLY A 221 6.44 8.85 -17.88
CA GLY A 221 6.31 7.47 -17.43
C GLY A 221 7.36 6.54 -18.05
N GLU A 222 8.41 7.09 -18.67
CA GLU A 222 9.51 6.32 -19.21
C GLU A 222 10.48 5.91 -18.10
N HIS A 223 10.99 4.69 -18.20
CA HIS A 223 11.98 4.18 -17.24
C HIS A 223 13.31 4.90 -17.44
N VAL A 224 13.88 5.37 -16.32
CA VAL A 224 15.14 6.13 -16.32
C VAL A 224 16.28 5.25 -15.82
N GLU A 225 16.11 4.66 -14.64
CA GLU A 225 17.11 3.82 -14.01
C GLU A 225 16.49 2.90 -12.94
N THR A 226 17.21 1.84 -12.59
CA THR A 226 16.88 0.98 -11.46
C THR A 226 17.92 1.23 -10.37
N LEU A 227 17.45 1.49 -9.15
CA LEU A 227 18.33 1.63 -7.99
C LEU A 227 18.78 0.24 -7.53
N ASP A 228 19.94 0.19 -6.89
CA ASP A 228 20.50 -1.08 -6.39
C ASP A 228 19.49 -1.83 -5.52
N ALA A 229 19.34 -3.12 -5.83
CA ALA A 229 18.55 -4.03 -5.03
C ALA A 229 19.29 -4.34 -3.72
N SER A 230 18.51 -4.65 -2.69
CA SER A 230 19.05 -5.10 -1.42
C SER A 230 19.86 -6.40 -1.58
N PRO A 231 20.85 -6.63 -0.69
CA PRO A 231 21.66 -7.84 -0.76
C PRO A 231 20.81 -9.12 -0.70
N PRO A 232 21.20 -10.19 -1.44
CA PRO A 232 20.49 -11.47 -1.34
C PRO A 232 20.46 -12.00 0.10
N GLY A 233 19.28 -12.46 0.54
CA GLY A 233 19.08 -13.02 1.87
C GLY A 233 18.81 -11.99 2.97
N SER A 234 18.67 -10.72 2.63
CA SER A 234 18.18 -9.70 3.55
C SER A 234 16.73 -9.94 3.95
N THR A 235 16.39 -9.51 5.16
CA THR A 235 15.02 -9.56 5.70
C THR A 235 14.17 -8.44 5.10
N LEU A 236 12.84 -8.57 5.15
CA LEU A 236 11.91 -7.51 4.70
C LEU A 236 12.23 -6.13 5.29
N ALA A 237 12.63 -6.08 6.57
CA ALA A 237 12.98 -4.83 7.24
C ALA A 237 14.30 -4.24 6.74
N GLU A 238 15.32 -5.07 6.51
CA GLU A 238 16.60 -4.66 5.92
C GLU A 238 16.40 -4.16 4.50
N ASP A 239 15.60 -4.88 3.69
CA ASP A 239 15.31 -4.48 2.32
C ASP A 239 14.58 -3.15 2.27
N SER A 240 13.57 -2.99 3.12
CA SER A 240 12.79 -1.75 3.22
C SER A 240 13.67 -0.56 3.61
N ALA A 241 14.56 -0.73 4.59
CA ALA A 241 15.50 0.30 5.02
C ALA A 241 16.56 0.61 3.96
N HIS A 242 16.97 -0.38 3.17
CA HIS A 242 17.90 -0.22 2.06
C HIS A 242 17.28 0.58 0.93
N CYS A 243 16.09 0.20 0.45
CA CYS A 243 15.38 0.93 -0.61
C CYS A 243 15.09 2.38 -0.20
N ALA A 244 14.61 2.60 1.02
CA ALA A 244 14.35 3.95 1.52
C ALA A 244 15.61 4.83 1.54
N ARG A 245 16.76 4.25 1.92
CA ARG A 245 18.05 4.94 1.87
C ARG A 245 18.46 5.26 0.42
N ALA A 246 18.40 4.28 -0.48
CA ALA A 246 18.80 4.44 -1.87
C ALA A 246 18.01 5.57 -2.56
N ILE A 247 16.70 5.64 -2.33
CA ILE A 247 15.85 6.72 -2.84
C ILE A 247 16.26 8.06 -2.26
N ALA A 248 16.48 8.15 -0.94
CA ALA A 248 16.87 9.39 -0.28
C ALA A 248 18.24 9.90 -0.76
N GLU A 249 19.21 9.00 -0.95
CA GLU A 249 20.52 9.31 -1.52
C GLU A 249 20.39 9.81 -2.95
N ARG A 250 19.54 9.16 -3.76
CA ARG A 250 19.30 9.56 -5.15
C ARG A 250 18.64 10.93 -5.27
N ILE A 251 17.67 11.24 -4.41
CA ILE A 251 17.03 12.57 -4.33
C ILE A 251 18.07 13.62 -3.92
N THR A 252 18.90 13.31 -2.93
CA THR A 252 19.93 14.25 -2.41
C THR A 252 21.03 14.52 -3.44
N ALA A 253 21.43 13.52 -4.23
CA ALA A 253 22.42 13.67 -5.28
C ALA A 253 21.98 14.63 -6.39
N GLY A 254 20.67 14.87 -6.54
CA GLY A 254 20.12 15.92 -7.40
C GLY A 254 20.54 15.82 -8.87
N LEU A 255 20.95 14.64 -9.34
CA LEU A 255 21.49 14.48 -10.69
C LEU A 255 20.45 14.97 -11.71
N PRO A 256 20.78 16.01 -12.51
CA PRO A 256 19.84 16.59 -13.45
C PRO A 256 19.55 15.60 -14.58
N TYR A 257 18.29 15.56 -15.00
CA TYR A 257 17.90 14.93 -16.26
C TYR A 257 18.57 15.68 -17.40
N THR A 258 19.60 15.10 -18.02
CA THR A 258 19.96 15.49 -19.38
C THR A 258 18.89 14.93 -20.31
N THR A 259 17.89 15.75 -20.60
CA THR A 259 16.96 15.60 -21.72
C THR A 259 17.70 15.57 -23.04
#